data_AF-A0AAW9FII4-F1
#
_entry.id   AF-A0AAW9FII4-F1
#
_cell.length_a   1.000
_cell.length_b   1.000
_cell.length_c   1.000
_cell.angle_alpha   90.00
_cell.angle_beta   90.00
_cell.angle_gamma   90.00
#
_symmetry.space_group_name_H-M   'P 1'
#
loop_
_entity.id
_entity.type
_entity.pdbx_description
1 polymer ?
#
loop_
_entity_poly.entity_id
_entity_poly.type
_entity_poly.pdbx_seq_one_letter_code
_entity_poly.pdbx_strand_id
1 'polypeptide(L)'
;MLSRSKHADTLRPYLARAFERQDQCDQLLQLMQPDRADDRQDRGGSSYLPYATHATFDALAQDWLSLFTLDLPRFDAYPHLATLAALHLALYQLHVAAGVCREKPPSLICEVVAPRKTLVRELSVMSYLQNNQLPQRAIEAYIREIGQSDKWQAAAADPSGFPACRQILRDEVRWPRDDDDYDGPAEADALLAEFRKAALARHRQHVANIHRSYGGGSGLVSRRGTNRLRYAPTDELLKALIVANVPVRMEYGEFLALLFARYGLVFGEREAQQVLSSEEFDKRAFQANSERLESRLRTLGMLRRLSDACAYVENPLRKASAT
;
A
#
# COMPACT_ATOMS: atom_id res chain seq x y z
N MET A 1 -1.77 12.63 -2.29
CA MET A 1 -0.47 11.95 -2.51
C MET A 1 0.18 12.46 -3.78
N LEU A 2 -0.42 12.29 -4.97
CA LEU A 2 0.17 12.71 -6.26
C LEU A 2 0.58 14.20 -6.30
N SER A 3 -0.29 15.10 -5.85
CA SER A 3 -0.02 16.54 -5.77
C SER A 3 1.08 16.94 -4.77
N ARG A 4 1.46 16.03 -3.87
CA ARG A 4 2.50 16.19 -2.85
C ARG A 4 3.76 15.39 -3.18
N SER A 5 3.82 14.78 -4.37
CA SER A 5 5.00 14.05 -4.84
C SER A 5 5.98 15.01 -5.51
N LYS A 6 7.26 14.66 -5.55
CA LYS A 6 8.27 15.41 -6.31
C LYS A 6 8.02 15.41 -7.83
N HIS A 7 7.17 14.51 -8.31
CA HIS A 7 6.79 14.39 -9.73
C HIS A 7 5.46 15.10 -10.04
N ALA A 8 4.90 15.87 -9.09
CA ALA A 8 3.60 16.52 -9.26
C ALA A 8 3.54 17.42 -10.50
N ASP A 9 4.56 18.24 -10.73
CA ASP A 9 4.60 19.15 -11.87
C ASP A 9 4.76 18.41 -13.21
N THR A 10 5.52 17.31 -13.22
CA THR A 10 5.65 16.44 -14.40
C THR A 10 4.35 15.70 -14.70
N LEU A 11 3.60 15.28 -13.68
CA LEU A 11 2.32 14.57 -13.82
C LEU A 11 1.16 15.47 -14.23
N ARG A 12 1.18 16.73 -13.80
CA ARG A 12 0.10 17.70 -14.04
C ARG A 12 -0.38 17.74 -15.49
N PRO A 13 0.47 17.90 -16.53
CA PRO A 13 -0.01 17.95 -17.91
C PRO A 13 -0.64 16.64 -18.37
N TYR A 14 -0.15 15.48 -17.90
CA TYR A 14 -0.75 14.18 -18.24
C TYR A 14 -2.12 14.01 -17.61
N LEU A 15 -2.28 14.41 -16.34
CA LEU A 15 -3.56 14.35 -15.65
C LEU A 15 -4.57 15.32 -16.26
N ALA A 16 -4.18 16.56 -16.54
CA ALA A 16 -5.02 17.52 -17.26
C ALA A 16 -5.49 16.92 -18.58
N ARG A 17 -4.58 16.43 -19.42
CA ARG A 17 -4.92 15.76 -20.68
C ARG A 17 -5.81 14.53 -20.49
N ALA A 18 -5.63 13.74 -19.43
CA ALA A 18 -6.43 12.55 -19.18
C ALA A 18 -7.89 12.87 -18.79
N PHE A 19 -8.12 14.00 -18.11
CA PHE A 19 -9.46 14.43 -17.66
C PHE A 19 -10.12 15.49 -18.55
N GLU A 20 -9.36 16.24 -19.35
CA GLU A 20 -9.86 17.29 -20.26
C GLU A 20 -10.07 16.79 -21.70
N ARG A 21 -9.73 15.53 -21.99
CA ARG A 21 -10.00 14.94 -23.31
C ARG A 21 -11.50 14.80 -23.50
N GLN A 22 -12.12 15.67 -24.31
CA GLN A 22 -13.48 15.49 -24.80
C GLN A 22 -13.55 14.32 -25.80
N ASP A 23 -13.48 13.10 -25.28
CA ASP A 23 -13.68 11.89 -26.06
C ASP A 23 -15.18 11.63 -26.31
N GLN A 24 -15.47 10.65 -27.18
CA GLN A 24 -16.85 10.30 -27.53
C GLN A 24 -17.67 9.85 -26.32
N CYS A 25 -17.02 9.30 -25.29
CA CYS A 25 -17.71 8.88 -24.07
C CYS A 25 -18.08 10.08 -23.22
N ASP A 26 -17.23 11.10 -23.12
CA ASP A 26 -17.58 12.34 -22.42
C ASP A 26 -18.73 13.07 -23.12
N GLN A 27 -18.79 13.06 -24.45
CA GLN A 27 -19.93 13.58 -25.21
C GLN A 27 -21.22 12.78 -24.95
N LEU A 28 -21.13 11.44 -24.93
CA LEU A 28 -22.27 10.58 -24.60
C LEU A 28 -22.73 10.81 -23.15
N LEU A 29 -21.80 10.92 -22.21
CA LEU A 29 -22.10 11.22 -20.81
C LEU A 29 -22.78 12.57 -20.68
N GLN A 30 -22.34 13.60 -21.40
CA GLN A 30 -23.03 14.89 -21.44
C GLN A 30 -24.47 14.79 -21.94
N LEU A 31 -24.73 13.97 -22.97
CA LEU A 31 -26.09 13.73 -23.47
C LEU A 31 -26.97 12.97 -22.46
N MET A 32 -26.37 12.09 -21.65
CA MET A 32 -27.06 11.29 -20.64
C MET A 32 -27.16 12.00 -19.28
N GLN A 33 -26.36 13.02 -19.04
CA GLN A 33 -26.33 13.75 -17.77
C GLN A 33 -27.56 14.63 -17.69
N PRO A 34 -28.45 14.43 -16.69
CA PRO A 34 -29.61 15.30 -16.52
C PRO A 34 -29.15 16.73 -16.21
N ASP A 35 -29.91 17.71 -16.68
CA ASP A 35 -29.66 19.14 -16.48
C ASP A 35 -30.00 19.53 -15.02
N ARG A 36 -29.17 19.04 -14.09
CA ARG A 36 -29.25 19.31 -12.66
C ARG A 36 -27.88 19.80 -12.21
N ALA A 37 -27.88 20.80 -11.33
CA ALA A 37 -26.66 21.22 -10.67
C ALA A 37 -26.03 20.00 -9.97
N ASP A 38 -24.71 19.84 -10.12
CA ASP A 38 -23.98 18.86 -9.33
C ASP A 38 -24.19 19.19 -7.85
N ASP A 39 -24.73 18.23 -7.09
CA ASP A 39 -24.69 18.25 -5.64
C ASP A 39 -23.22 18.13 -5.21
N ARG A 40 -22.52 19.27 -5.18
CA ARG A 40 -21.18 19.37 -4.62
C ARG A 40 -21.29 19.11 -3.11
N GLN A 41 -21.22 17.83 -2.76
CA GLN A 41 -20.98 17.42 -1.38
C GLN A 41 -19.52 17.72 -1.07
N ASP A 42 -19.23 18.96 -0.68
CA ASP A 42 -18.04 19.24 0.10
C ASP A 42 -18.19 18.49 1.42
N ARG A 43 -17.58 17.30 1.50
CA ARG A 43 -17.29 16.68 2.79
C ARG A 43 -16.27 17.58 3.47
N GLY A 44 -16.77 18.60 4.14
CA GLY A 44 -15.98 19.64 4.79
C GLY A 44 -14.78 19.05 5.52
N GLY A 45 -13.58 19.44 5.08
CA GLY A 45 -12.37 19.42 5.90
C GLY A 45 -11.78 18.07 6.35
N SER A 46 -12.13 16.92 5.76
CA SER A 46 -11.69 15.63 6.34
C SER A 46 -10.87 14.69 5.44
N SER A 47 -10.15 15.21 4.44
CA SER A 47 -9.07 14.44 3.81
C SER A 47 -7.77 14.64 4.59
N TYR A 48 -7.58 13.85 5.66
CA TYR A 48 -6.36 13.91 6.47
C TYR A 48 -5.23 13.11 5.79
N LEU A 49 -4.25 13.84 5.27
CA LEU A 49 -2.96 13.29 4.84
C LEU A 49 -1.88 14.05 5.63
N PRO A 50 -1.26 13.44 6.66
CA PRO A 50 -0.40 14.18 7.60
C PRO A 50 0.92 14.65 6.97
N TYR A 51 1.47 13.90 6.02
CA TYR A 51 2.78 14.20 5.45
C TYR A 51 2.68 15.19 4.29
N ALA A 52 3.51 16.24 4.34
CA ALA A 52 3.72 17.16 3.23
C ALA A 52 4.42 16.45 2.05
N THR A 53 5.36 15.54 2.35
CA THR A 53 6.09 14.70 1.38
C THR A 53 6.30 13.30 1.97
N HIS A 54 6.32 12.27 1.13
CA HIS A 54 6.62 10.90 1.56
C HIS A 54 7.10 10.06 0.38
N ALA A 55 8.04 9.14 0.59
CA ALA A 55 8.63 8.33 -0.48
C ALA A 55 7.58 7.50 -1.26
N THR A 56 6.52 7.03 -0.60
CA THR A 56 5.43 6.32 -1.28
C THR A 56 4.59 7.22 -2.19
N PHE A 57 4.58 8.55 -1.96
CA PHE A 57 3.90 9.48 -2.86
C PHE A 57 4.65 9.55 -4.18
N ASP A 58 5.97 9.58 -4.11
CA ASP A 58 6.86 9.57 -5.27
C ASP A 58 6.79 8.24 -6.00
N ALA A 59 6.77 7.10 -5.28
CA ALA A 59 6.67 5.78 -5.89
C ALA A 59 5.36 5.61 -6.69
N LEU A 60 4.22 6.04 -6.12
CA LEU A 60 2.93 6.08 -6.81
C LEU A 60 2.99 6.98 -8.04
N ALA A 61 3.53 8.18 -7.89
CA ALA A 61 3.62 9.16 -8.96
C ALA A 61 4.51 8.67 -10.13
N GLN A 62 5.62 8.01 -9.82
CA GLN A 62 6.52 7.42 -10.80
C GLN A 62 5.82 6.32 -11.61
N ASP A 63 5.03 5.46 -10.97
CA ASP A 63 4.28 4.42 -11.67
C ASP A 63 3.19 4.99 -12.58
N TRP A 64 2.46 6.00 -12.08
CA TRP A 64 1.46 6.71 -12.88
C TRP A 64 2.10 7.41 -14.08
N LEU A 65 3.26 8.05 -13.89
CA LEU A 65 4.00 8.70 -14.96
C LEU A 65 4.43 7.66 -16.00
N SER A 66 4.98 6.52 -15.56
CA SER A 66 5.34 5.42 -16.46
C SER A 66 4.15 4.96 -17.30
N LEU A 67 2.95 4.84 -16.72
CA LEU A 67 1.74 4.48 -17.47
C LEU A 67 1.32 5.57 -18.46
N PHE A 68 1.32 6.84 -18.06
CA PHE A 68 0.94 7.93 -18.95
C PHE A 68 1.91 8.09 -20.13
N THR A 69 3.19 7.78 -19.96
CA THR A 69 4.18 7.82 -21.06
C THR A 69 3.92 6.79 -22.15
N LEU A 70 3.07 5.79 -21.91
CA LEU A 70 2.66 4.81 -22.91
C LEU A 70 1.58 5.34 -23.87
N ASP A 71 0.97 6.49 -23.55
CA ASP A 71 -0.14 7.13 -24.30
C ASP A 71 -1.27 6.14 -24.66
N LEU A 72 -1.59 5.26 -23.71
CA LEU A 72 -2.67 4.28 -23.87
C LEU A 72 -4.03 4.97 -23.99
N PRO A 73 -4.99 4.37 -24.71
CA PRO A 73 -6.38 4.80 -24.63
C PRO A 73 -6.87 4.82 -23.16
N ARG A 74 -7.74 5.77 -22.83
CA ARG A 74 -8.20 6.05 -21.47
C ARG A 74 -8.70 4.79 -20.74
N PHE A 75 -9.55 4.01 -21.40
CA PHE A 75 -10.14 2.79 -20.83
C PHE A 75 -9.12 1.67 -20.63
N ASP A 76 -8.01 1.67 -21.37
CA ASP A 76 -6.94 0.69 -21.22
C ASP A 76 -5.99 1.09 -20.08
N ALA A 77 -5.79 2.39 -19.85
CA ALA A 77 -4.94 2.89 -18.77
C ALA A 77 -5.59 2.78 -17.38
N TYR A 78 -6.91 2.99 -17.29
CA TYR A 78 -7.64 3.08 -16.03
C TYR A 78 -7.54 1.85 -15.11
N PRO A 79 -7.68 0.61 -15.61
CA PRO A 79 -7.50 -0.57 -14.77
C PRO A 79 -6.12 -0.63 -14.11
N HIS A 80 -5.06 -0.27 -14.85
CA HIS A 80 -3.70 -0.21 -14.34
C HIS A 80 -3.52 0.89 -13.29
N LEU A 81 -4.03 2.10 -13.56
CA LEU A 81 -3.97 3.23 -12.62
C LEU A 81 -4.70 2.92 -11.31
N ALA A 82 -5.90 2.34 -11.40
CA ALA A 82 -6.70 1.95 -10.24
C ALA A 82 -6.01 0.86 -9.41
N THR A 83 -5.49 -0.17 -10.08
CA THR A 83 -4.75 -1.27 -9.45
C THR A 83 -3.53 -0.76 -8.68
N LEU A 84 -2.70 0.08 -9.33
CA LEU A 84 -1.50 0.64 -8.70
C LEU A 84 -1.85 1.64 -7.59
N ALA A 85 -2.91 2.44 -7.74
CA ALA A 85 -3.37 3.34 -6.68
C ALA A 85 -3.77 2.57 -5.42
N ALA A 86 -4.58 1.52 -5.57
CA ALA A 86 -4.97 0.67 -4.44
C ALA A 86 -3.74 0.01 -3.79
N LEU A 87 -2.79 -0.48 -4.60
CA LEU A 87 -1.54 -1.05 -4.10
C LEU A 87 -0.77 -0.03 -3.25
N HIS A 88 -0.51 1.16 -3.81
CA HIS A 88 0.26 2.21 -3.14
C HIS A 88 -0.41 2.79 -1.90
N LEU A 89 -1.75 2.82 -1.85
CA LEU A 89 -2.49 3.19 -0.64
C LEU A 89 -2.32 2.15 0.47
N ALA A 90 -2.38 0.86 0.12
CA ALA A 90 -2.12 -0.22 1.07
C ALA A 90 -0.66 -0.16 1.56
N LEU A 91 0.31 0.00 0.64
CA LEU A 91 1.72 0.14 0.99
C LEU A 91 1.96 1.37 1.86
N TYR A 92 1.39 2.52 1.54
CA TYR A 92 1.53 3.74 2.34
C TYR A 92 1.11 3.52 3.80
N GLN A 93 -0.04 2.89 4.05
CA GLN A 93 -0.47 2.57 5.41
C GLN A 93 0.58 1.71 6.15
N LEU A 94 1.09 0.66 5.48
CA LEU A 94 2.05 -0.24 6.09
C LEU A 94 3.42 0.43 6.34
N HIS A 95 3.89 1.26 5.40
CA HIS A 95 5.16 1.98 5.54
C HIS A 95 5.10 3.03 6.66
N VAL A 96 4.00 3.78 6.75
CA VAL A 96 3.80 4.74 7.86
C VAL A 96 3.74 4.00 9.19
N ALA A 97 2.98 2.91 9.26
CA ALA A 97 2.89 2.11 10.48
C ALA A 97 4.26 1.55 10.91
N ALA A 98 5.04 1.00 9.97
CA ALA A 98 6.38 0.52 10.24
C ALA A 98 7.32 1.65 10.70
N GLY A 99 7.23 2.84 10.08
CA GLY A 99 8.02 4.01 10.47
C GLY A 99 7.73 4.48 11.90
N VAL A 100 6.45 4.54 12.29
CA VAL A 100 6.04 4.85 13.68
C VAL A 100 6.54 3.79 14.66
N CYS A 101 6.51 2.51 14.28
CA CYS A 101 7.08 1.42 15.08
C CYS A 101 8.61 1.37 15.07
N ARG A 102 9.29 2.23 14.28
CA ARG A 102 10.75 2.21 14.05
C ARG A 102 11.25 0.87 13.52
N GLU A 103 10.42 0.21 12.70
CA GLU A 103 10.71 -1.06 12.03
C GLU A 103 11.15 -0.85 10.58
N LYS A 104 11.80 -1.87 10.00
CA LYS A 104 12.12 -1.88 8.57
C LYS A 104 10.83 -1.86 7.74
N PRO A 105 10.86 -1.35 6.49
CA PRO A 105 9.75 -1.47 5.57
C PRO A 105 9.27 -2.93 5.46
N PRO A 106 7.95 -3.17 5.44
CA PRO A 106 7.41 -4.52 5.49
C PRO A 106 7.66 -5.27 4.18
N SER A 107 8.15 -6.49 4.30
CA SER A 107 8.23 -7.45 3.20
C SER A 107 6.92 -8.23 3.04
N LEU A 108 6.56 -8.53 1.80
CA LEU A 108 5.32 -9.17 1.39
C LEU A 108 5.66 -10.50 0.70
N ILE A 109 5.66 -11.60 1.45
CA ILE A 109 5.97 -12.92 0.91
C ILE A 109 4.83 -13.38 0.00
N CYS A 110 5.07 -13.44 -1.31
CA CYS A 110 4.05 -13.66 -2.32
C CYS A 110 4.04 -15.13 -2.79
N GLU A 111 2.91 -15.81 -2.58
CA GLU A 111 2.68 -17.12 -3.14
C GLU A 111 2.20 -17.01 -4.59
N VAL A 112 2.85 -17.76 -5.49
CA VAL A 112 2.26 -18.12 -6.78
C VAL A 112 1.40 -19.35 -6.58
N VAL A 113 0.08 -19.18 -6.77
CA VAL A 113 -0.94 -20.21 -6.47
C VAL A 113 -0.54 -21.58 -7.04
N ALA A 114 -0.30 -22.53 -6.14
CA ALA A 114 0.01 -23.92 -6.47
C ALA A 114 -1.18 -24.86 -6.20
N PRO A 115 -1.29 -26.01 -6.92
CA PRO A 115 -2.35 -27.00 -6.68
C PRO A 115 -2.32 -27.60 -5.27
N ARG A 116 -1.12 -27.78 -4.72
CA ARG A 116 -0.89 -28.30 -3.36
C ARG A 116 -0.41 -27.19 -2.44
N LYS A 117 -0.61 -27.37 -1.14
CA LYS A 117 -0.08 -26.47 -0.10
C LYS A 117 1.45 -26.47 -0.16
N THR A 118 2.06 -25.29 -0.13
CA THR A 118 3.52 -25.09 -0.15
C THR A 118 3.96 -24.35 1.11
N LEU A 119 5.25 -24.42 1.45
CA LEU A 119 5.84 -23.61 2.53
C LEU A 119 5.62 -22.11 2.28
N VAL A 120 5.83 -21.64 1.05
CA VAL A 120 5.63 -20.23 0.69
C VAL A 120 4.18 -19.77 0.94
N ARG A 121 3.19 -20.66 0.79
CA ARG A 121 1.80 -20.35 1.16
C ARG A 121 1.67 -20.06 2.66
N GLU A 122 2.31 -20.86 3.52
CA GLU A 122 2.26 -20.66 4.98
C GLU A 122 2.97 -19.37 5.37
N LEU A 123 4.17 -19.14 4.84
CA LEU A 123 4.94 -17.92 5.06
C LEU A 123 4.20 -16.68 4.56
N SER A 124 3.50 -16.78 3.43
CA SER A 124 2.66 -15.70 2.90
C SER A 124 1.48 -15.37 3.82
N VAL A 125 0.84 -16.39 4.41
CA VAL A 125 -0.21 -16.17 5.42
C VAL A 125 0.36 -15.51 6.67
N MET A 126 1.51 -15.95 7.17
CA MET A 126 2.15 -15.35 8.35
C MET A 126 2.56 -13.90 8.09
N SER A 127 3.24 -13.64 6.97
CA SER A 127 3.62 -12.31 6.49
C SER A 127 2.40 -11.38 6.35
N TYR A 128 1.27 -11.89 5.83
CA TYR A 128 0.03 -11.12 5.78
C TYR A 128 -0.49 -10.75 7.17
N LEU A 129 -0.57 -11.71 8.08
CA LEU A 129 -1.09 -11.48 9.43
C LEU A 129 -0.23 -10.50 10.21
N GLN A 130 1.10 -10.62 10.14
CA GLN A 130 2.04 -9.71 10.79
C GLN A 130 1.87 -8.27 10.27
N ASN A 131 1.87 -8.09 8.95
CA ASN A 131 1.73 -6.76 8.36
C ASN A 131 0.34 -6.16 8.63
N ASN A 132 -0.71 -6.98 8.67
CA ASN A 132 -2.06 -6.52 9.00
C ASN A 132 -2.20 -6.02 10.45
N GLN A 133 -1.30 -6.43 11.36
CA GLN A 133 -1.27 -5.94 12.74
C GLN A 133 -0.46 -4.64 12.90
N LEU A 134 0.39 -4.27 11.93
CA LEU A 134 1.26 -3.08 12.02
C LEU A 134 0.49 -1.79 12.33
N PRO A 135 -0.63 -1.45 11.67
CA PRO A 135 -1.34 -0.21 11.96
C PRO A 135 -1.84 -0.13 13.41
N GLN A 136 -2.27 -1.26 13.99
CA GLN A 136 -2.66 -1.31 15.39
C GLN A 136 -1.46 -1.07 16.32
N ARG A 137 -0.34 -1.77 16.06
CA ARG A 137 0.92 -1.60 16.82
C ARG A 137 1.44 -0.17 16.74
N ALA A 138 1.29 0.49 15.58
CA ALA A 138 1.69 1.87 15.38
C ALA A 138 0.86 2.85 16.23
N ILE A 139 -0.45 2.63 16.34
CA ILE A 139 -1.31 3.43 17.25
C ILE A 139 -0.83 3.25 18.69
N GLU A 140 -0.60 2.02 19.13
CA GLU A 140 -0.14 1.76 20.50
C GLU A 140 1.25 2.36 20.77
N ALA A 141 2.15 2.31 19.79
CA ALA A 141 3.47 2.93 19.87
C ALA A 141 3.37 4.46 19.97
N TYR A 142 2.54 5.09 19.15
CA TYR A 142 2.33 6.53 19.16
C TYR A 142 1.74 7.01 20.50
N ILE A 143 0.72 6.32 21.03
CA ILE A 143 0.14 6.66 22.34
C ILE A 143 1.16 6.48 23.48
N ARG A 144 1.96 5.42 23.41
CA ARG A 144 3.04 5.21 24.38
C ARG A 144 4.07 6.33 24.32
N GLU A 145 4.40 6.84 23.14
CA GLU A 145 5.34 7.96 22.96
C GLU A 145 4.80 9.26 23.58
N ILE A 146 3.49 9.54 23.45
CA ILE A 146 2.85 10.67 24.16
C ILE A 146 3.05 10.53 25.66
N GLY A 147 2.75 9.35 26.22
CA GLY A 147 2.91 9.08 27.64
C GLY A 147 4.37 9.13 28.12
N GLN A 148 5.34 8.90 27.24
CA GLN A 148 6.78 8.97 27.53
C GLN A 148 7.37 10.36 27.28
N SER A 149 6.60 11.32 26.76
CA SER A 149 7.10 12.67 26.47
C SER A 149 7.39 13.45 27.75
N ASP A 150 8.40 14.33 27.70
CA ASP A 150 8.78 15.16 28.86
C ASP A 150 7.61 16.04 29.34
N LYS A 151 6.81 16.57 28.40
CA LYS A 151 5.63 17.38 28.71
C LYS A 151 4.58 16.57 29.49
N TRP A 152 4.35 15.33 29.05
CA TRP A 152 3.41 14.44 29.72
C TRP A 152 3.89 14.06 31.12
N GLN A 153 5.15 13.63 31.23
CA GLN A 153 5.74 13.21 32.51
C GLN A 153 5.78 14.34 33.53
N ALA A 154 6.13 15.56 33.10
CA ALA A 154 6.11 16.74 33.97
C ALA A 154 4.70 17.08 34.46
N ALA A 155 3.69 17.03 33.57
CA ALA A 155 2.31 17.26 33.94
C ALA A 155 1.75 16.16 34.86
N ALA A 156 2.08 14.89 34.60
CA ALA A 156 1.59 13.76 35.39
C ALA A 156 2.21 13.68 36.79
N ALA A 157 3.40 14.26 37.00
CA ALA A 157 4.06 14.28 38.30
C ALA A 157 3.47 15.34 39.27
N ASP A 158 2.77 16.35 38.75
CA ASP A 158 2.08 17.36 39.57
C ASP A 158 0.73 16.80 40.07
N PRO A 159 0.46 16.77 41.39
CA PRO A 159 -0.85 16.36 41.93
C PRO A 159 -2.06 17.11 41.36
N SER A 160 -1.85 18.32 40.83
CA SER A 160 -2.86 19.17 40.18
C SER A 160 -2.76 19.18 38.65
N GLY A 161 -1.88 18.37 38.06
CA GLY A 161 -1.52 18.41 36.64
C GLY A 161 -2.46 17.68 35.69
N PHE A 162 -3.51 17.01 36.17
CA PHE A 162 -4.50 16.33 35.32
C PHE A 162 -5.09 17.20 34.20
N PRO A 163 -5.52 18.47 34.44
CA PRO A 163 -5.99 19.36 33.37
C PRO A 163 -4.91 19.62 32.30
N ALA A 164 -3.63 19.68 32.69
CA ALA A 164 -2.53 19.85 31.74
C ALA A 164 -2.33 18.60 30.88
N CYS A 165 -2.39 17.38 31.47
CA CYS A 165 -2.39 16.13 30.71
C CYS A 165 -3.54 16.08 29.69
N ARG A 166 -4.74 16.49 30.11
CA ARG A 166 -5.92 16.55 29.23
C ARG A 166 -5.73 17.54 28.08
N GLN A 167 -5.13 18.70 28.36
CA GLN A 167 -4.83 19.70 27.36
C GLN A 167 -3.80 19.19 26.34
N ILE A 168 -2.77 18.46 26.78
CA ILE A 168 -1.78 17.83 25.89
C ILE A 168 -2.47 16.90 24.87
N LEU A 169 -3.38 16.02 25.30
CA LEU A 169 -4.11 15.15 24.36
C LEU A 169 -5.02 15.96 23.42
N ARG A 170 -5.67 17.01 23.91
CA ARG A 170 -6.48 17.89 23.05
C ARG A 170 -5.65 18.56 21.97
N ASP A 171 -4.45 18.99 22.29
CA ASP A 171 -3.57 19.68 21.35
C ASP A 171 -2.95 18.71 20.34
N GLU A 172 -2.49 17.54 20.79
CA GLU A 172 -1.78 16.60 19.92
C GLU A 172 -2.71 15.70 19.10
N VAL A 173 -3.80 15.21 19.70
CA VAL A 173 -4.67 14.18 19.10
C VAL A 173 -6.13 14.58 19.02
N ARG A 174 -6.49 15.78 19.51
CA ARG A 174 -7.86 16.30 19.55
C ARG A 174 -8.85 15.34 20.21
N TRP A 175 -8.43 14.75 21.32
CA TRP A 175 -9.25 13.92 22.19
C TRP A 175 -8.88 14.21 23.65
N PRO A 176 -9.83 14.27 24.60
CA PRO A 176 -11.29 14.25 24.42
C PRO A 176 -11.79 15.51 23.69
N ARG A 177 -12.73 15.38 22.75
CA ARG A 177 -13.26 16.54 21.99
C ARG A 177 -14.16 17.37 22.88
N ASP A 178 -15.06 16.70 23.57
CA ASP A 178 -16.00 17.28 24.53
C ASP A 178 -15.66 16.78 25.95
N ASP A 179 -16.24 17.40 26.97
CA ASP A 179 -15.97 16.99 28.35
C ASP A 179 -16.53 15.59 28.66
N ASP A 180 -17.64 15.21 28.02
CA ASP A 180 -18.32 13.92 28.16
C ASP A 180 -17.59 12.75 27.45
N ASP A 181 -16.60 13.03 26.61
CA ASP A 181 -15.80 12.00 25.92
C ASP A 181 -14.89 11.22 26.89
N TYR A 182 -14.75 11.68 28.14
CA TYR A 182 -14.00 11.00 29.20
C TYR A 182 -14.68 11.15 30.56
N ASP A 183 -15.17 10.04 31.10
CA ASP A 183 -15.85 9.90 32.40
C ASP A 183 -15.00 9.20 33.47
N GLY A 184 -13.72 8.95 33.18
CA GLY A 184 -12.80 8.24 34.06
C GLY A 184 -12.24 9.08 35.21
N PRO A 185 -11.45 8.45 36.11
CA PRO A 185 -10.79 9.14 37.23
C PRO A 185 -9.87 10.28 36.78
N ALA A 186 -9.62 11.27 37.65
CA ALA A 186 -8.69 12.36 37.38
C ALA A 186 -7.21 11.92 37.49
N GLU A 187 -6.84 10.86 36.76
CA GLU A 187 -5.51 10.23 36.78
C GLU A 187 -4.95 10.17 35.35
N ALA A 188 -3.66 10.53 35.20
CA ALA A 188 -3.00 10.55 33.89
C ALA A 188 -2.98 9.17 33.21
N ASP A 189 -2.69 8.11 33.97
CA ASP A 189 -2.65 6.75 33.42
C ASP A 189 -4.03 6.25 32.97
N ALA A 190 -5.08 6.56 33.74
CA ALA A 190 -6.45 6.25 33.38
C ALA A 190 -6.87 6.99 32.10
N LEU A 191 -6.45 8.24 31.94
CA LEU A 191 -6.72 9.05 30.75
C LEU A 191 -6.06 8.46 29.49
N LEU A 192 -4.79 8.04 29.56
CA LEU A 192 -4.12 7.38 28.44
C LEU A 192 -4.72 6.01 28.11
N ALA A 193 -5.13 5.26 29.13
CA ALA A 193 -5.75 3.95 28.94
C ALA A 193 -7.08 4.05 28.18
N GLU A 194 -7.94 5.00 28.56
CA GLU A 194 -9.19 5.25 27.84
C GLU A 194 -8.95 5.83 26.46
N PHE A 195 -7.98 6.74 26.29
CA PHE A 195 -7.59 7.21 24.95
C PHE A 195 -7.16 6.04 24.04
N ARG A 196 -6.32 5.14 24.55
CA ARG A 196 -5.89 3.94 23.82
C ARG A 196 -7.08 3.08 23.41
N LYS A 197 -8.02 2.84 24.31
CA LYS A 197 -9.23 2.07 24.04
C LYS A 197 -10.09 2.74 22.97
N ALA A 198 -10.31 4.04 23.05
CA ALA A 198 -11.06 4.83 22.06
C ALA A 198 -10.38 4.82 20.68
N ALA A 199 -9.06 5.05 20.63
CA ALA A 199 -8.27 5.06 19.41
C ALA A 199 -8.28 3.68 18.71
N LEU A 200 -8.11 2.60 19.47
CA LEU A 200 -8.17 1.23 18.95
C LEU A 200 -9.58 0.85 18.46
N ALA A 201 -10.63 1.28 19.17
CA ALA A 201 -12.01 1.06 18.72
C ALA A 201 -12.28 1.77 17.39
N ARG A 202 -11.89 3.05 17.27
CA ARG A 202 -12.02 3.83 16.04
C ARG A 202 -11.20 3.24 14.90
N HIS A 203 -10.00 2.75 15.17
CA HIS A 203 -9.16 2.06 14.18
C HIS A 203 -9.86 0.84 13.61
N ARG A 204 -10.38 -0.05 14.47
CA ARG A 204 -11.09 -1.27 14.06
C ARG A 204 -12.29 -0.97 13.16
N GLN A 205 -13.01 0.12 13.42
CA GLN A 205 -14.19 0.51 12.65
C GLN A 205 -13.87 1.11 11.27
N HIS A 206 -12.75 1.81 11.12
CA HIS A 206 -12.47 2.58 9.89
C HIS A 206 -11.21 2.13 9.14
N VAL A 207 -10.06 2.15 9.80
CA VAL A 207 -8.75 2.13 9.13
C VAL A 207 -8.13 0.73 9.12
N ALA A 208 -8.54 -0.16 10.02
CA ALA A 208 -8.03 -1.53 10.13
C ALA A 208 -8.22 -2.36 8.84
N ASN A 209 -9.27 -2.05 8.07
CA ASN A 209 -9.59 -2.79 6.86
C ASN A 209 -8.84 -2.30 5.61
N ILE A 210 -8.10 -1.19 5.67
CA ILE A 210 -7.43 -0.62 4.48
C ILE A 210 -6.49 -1.65 3.84
N HIS A 211 -5.58 -2.25 4.61
CA HIS A 211 -4.66 -3.27 4.09
C HIS A 211 -5.40 -4.44 3.42
N ARG A 212 -6.49 -4.94 4.02
CA ARG A 212 -7.32 -6.00 3.43
C ARG A 212 -8.05 -5.54 2.17
N SER A 213 -8.74 -4.41 2.23
CA SER A 213 -9.65 -3.93 1.19
C SER A 213 -8.89 -3.41 -0.02
N TYR A 214 -7.87 -2.58 0.17
CA TYR A 214 -7.03 -2.10 -0.92
C TYR A 214 -6.00 -3.13 -1.36
N GLY A 215 -5.50 -3.98 -0.45
CA GLY A 215 -4.72 -5.15 -0.85
C GLY A 215 -5.52 -6.13 -1.71
N GLY A 216 -6.79 -6.36 -1.40
CA GLY A 216 -7.69 -7.17 -2.22
C GLY A 216 -8.06 -6.49 -3.54
N GLY A 217 -8.42 -5.20 -3.49
CA GLY A 217 -8.79 -4.40 -4.66
C GLY A 217 -7.65 -4.18 -5.65
N SER A 218 -6.39 -4.15 -5.18
CA SER A 218 -5.21 -4.15 -6.05
C SER A 218 -4.83 -5.54 -6.57
N GLY A 219 -5.50 -6.61 -6.10
CA GLY A 219 -5.15 -7.97 -6.47
C GLY A 219 -3.92 -8.55 -5.75
N LEU A 220 -3.35 -7.87 -4.75
CA LEU A 220 -2.22 -8.35 -3.95
C LEU A 220 -2.64 -9.43 -2.95
N VAL A 221 -3.78 -9.25 -2.30
CA VAL A 221 -4.27 -10.09 -1.20
C VAL A 221 -5.39 -11.00 -1.69
N SER A 222 -5.31 -12.30 -1.40
CA SER A 222 -6.32 -13.27 -1.85
C SER A 222 -6.60 -14.37 -0.83
N ARG A 223 -7.84 -14.88 -0.86
CA ARG A 223 -8.24 -16.16 -0.22
C ARG A 223 -8.43 -17.28 -1.24
N ARG A 224 -8.13 -17.07 -2.52
CA ARG A 224 -8.38 -18.09 -3.56
C ARG A 224 -7.63 -19.39 -3.22
N GLY A 225 -8.35 -20.51 -3.17
CA GLY A 225 -7.80 -21.83 -2.85
C GLY A 225 -7.44 -22.08 -1.38
N THR A 226 -7.96 -21.26 -0.44
CA THR A 226 -7.78 -21.44 1.01
C THR A 226 -8.87 -20.68 1.80
N ASN A 227 -8.90 -20.80 3.12
CA ASN A 227 -9.74 -20.00 4.01
C ASN A 227 -9.01 -18.81 4.67
N ARG A 228 -7.67 -18.70 4.53
CA ARG A 228 -6.85 -17.63 5.12
C ARG A 228 -6.43 -16.57 4.10
N LEU A 229 -6.33 -15.31 4.53
CA LEU A 229 -5.75 -14.25 3.71
C LEU A 229 -4.24 -14.44 3.60
N ARG A 230 -3.70 -14.13 2.43
CA ARG A 230 -2.27 -14.17 2.12
C ARG A 230 -1.98 -13.26 0.93
N TYR A 231 -0.70 -13.01 0.68
CA TYR A 231 -0.27 -12.34 -0.54
C TYR A 231 -0.18 -13.35 -1.68
N ALA A 232 -1.11 -13.26 -2.62
CA ALA A 232 -1.12 -14.08 -3.81
C ALA A 232 -1.57 -13.22 -5.00
N PRO A 233 -0.62 -12.45 -5.59
CA PRO A 233 -0.88 -11.51 -6.67
C PRO A 233 -1.69 -12.11 -7.83
N THR A 234 -2.67 -11.34 -8.30
CA THR A 234 -3.46 -11.66 -9.49
C THR A 234 -2.68 -11.38 -10.77
N ASP A 235 -3.15 -11.94 -11.88
CA ASP A 235 -2.56 -11.65 -13.19
C ASP A 235 -2.69 -10.17 -13.55
N GLU A 236 -3.78 -9.52 -13.15
CA GLU A 236 -4.01 -8.09 -13.38
C GLU A 236 -2.99 -7.22 -12.65
N LEU A 237 -2.70 -7.54 -11.38
CA LEU A 237 -1.63 -6.87 -10.64
C LEU A 237 -0.26 -7.08 -11.27
N LEU A 238 0.06 -8.32 -11.64
CA LEU A 238 1.34 -8.64 -12.29
C LEU A 238 1.50 -7.87 -13.61
N LYS A 239 0.44 -7.80 -14.43
CA LYS A 239 0.44 -7.00 -15.67
C LYS A 239 0.64 -5.52 -15.37
N ALA A 240 -0.07 -4.94 -14.41
CA ALA A 240 0.07 -3.53 -14.04
C ALA A 240 1.50 -3.21 -13.57
N LEU A 241 2.11 -4.09 -12.77
CA LEU A 241 3.50 -3.96 -12.34
C LEU A 241 4.46 -4.03 -13.52
N ILE A 242 4.29 -4.99 -14.44
CA ILE A 242 5.13 -5.11 -15.64
C ILE A 242 5.02 -3.83 -16.48
N VAL A 243 3.81 -3.39 -16.78
CA VAL A 243 3.57 -2.22 -17.65
C VAL A 243 4.17 -0.94 -17.05
N ALA A 244 4.12 -0.78 -15.72
CA ALA A 244 4.66 0.39 -15.03
C ALA A 244 6.19 0.39 -14.86
N ASN A 245 6.83 -0.79 -14.84
CA ASN A 245 8.24 -0.93 -14.44
C ASN A 245 9.17 -1.42 -15.53
N VAL A 246 8.69 -2.32 -16.38
CA VAL A 246 9.52 -2.95 -17.40
C VAL A 246 9.62 -1.96 -18.56
N PRO A 247 10.84 -1.63 -19.04
CA PRO A 247 11.03 -0.93 -20.30
C PRO A 247 10.61 -1.86 -21.45
N VAL A 248 11.32 -1.93 -22.57
CA VAL A 248 10.92 -2.90 -23.62
C VAL A 248 11.02 -4.35 -23.11
N ARG A 249 12.12 -4.65 -22.42
CA ARG A 249 12.41 -5.95 -21.80
C ARG A 249 13.29 -5.79 -20.57
N MET A 250 13.22 -6.74 -19.66
CA MET A 250 14.02 -6.81 -18.43
C MET A 250 14.34 -8.27 -18.12
N GLU A 251 15.51 -8.56 -17.58
CA GLU A 251 15.82 -9.93 -17.14
C GLU A 251 14.89 -10.32 -15.98
N TYR A 252 14.48 -11.59 -15.93
CA TYR A 252 13.49 -12.04 -14.94
C TYR A 252 13.96 -11.86 -13.50
N GLY A 253 15.21 -12.21 -13.19
CA GLY A 253 15.82 -11.94 -11.88
C GLY A 253 15.91 -10.45 -11.55
N GLU A 254 16.26 -9.59 -12.51
CA GLU A 254 16.20 -8.12 -12.33
C GLU A 254 14.79 -7.64 -12.01
N PHE A 255 13.78 -8.20 -12.66
CA PHE A 255 12.38 -7.89 -12.38
C PHE A 255 11.99 -8.29 -10.95
N LEU A 256 12.40 -9.46 -10.47
CA LEU A 256 12.15 -9.87 -9.07
C LEU A 256 12.84 -8.94 -8.07
N ALA A 257 14.10 -8.57 -8.33
CA ALA A 257 14.84 -7.64 -7.49
C ALA A 257 14.18 -6.25 -7.45
N LEU A 258 13.67 -5.77 -8.59
CA LEU A 258 12.91 -4.53 -8.67
C LEU A 258 11.60 -4.61 -7.88
N LEU A 259 10.84 -5.71 -8.01
CA LEU A 259 9.59 -5.89 -7.27
C LEU A 259 9.81 -5.86 -5.75
N PHE A 260 10.91 -6.46 -5.30
CA PHE A 260 11.32 -6.42 -3.90
C PHE A 260 11.74 -5.02 -3.47
N ALA A 261 12.64 -4.38 -4.21
CA ALA A 261 13.18 -3.08 -3.84
C ALA A 261 12.11 -1.96 -3.84
N ARG A 262 11.19 -1.98 -4.81
CA ARG A 262 10.18 -0.92 -4.97
C ARG A 262 8.90 -1.16 -4.17
N TYR A 263 8.49 -2.42 -4.00
CA TYR A 263 7.18 -2.76 -3.42
C TYR A 263 7.25 -3.71 -2.22
N GLY A 264 8.44 -4.23 -1.89
CA GLY A 264 8.61 -5.24 -0.85
C GLY A 264 8.09 -6.63 -1.23
N LEU A 265 7.77 -6.89 -2.51
CA LEU A 265 7.22 -8.16 -2.95
C LEU A 265 8.31 -9.22 -3.08
N VAL A 266 8.15 -10.35 -2.38
CA VAL A 266 9.14 -11.43 -2.33
C VAL A 266 8.58 -12.67 -3.03
N PHE A 267 9.20 -13.06 -4.15
CA PHE A 267 8.82 -14.27 -4.90
C PHE A 267 9.95 -15.30 -5.00
N GLY A 268 11.20 -14.84 -5.08
CA GLY A 268 12.39 -15.64 -5.33
C GLY A 268 13.27 -15.86 -4.11
N GLU A 269 14.28 -16.71 -4.27
CA GLU A 269 15.19 -17.11 -3.19
C GLU A 269 16.07 -15.96 -2.70
N ARG A 270 16.53 -15.08 -3.60
CA ARG A 270 17.47 -13.99 -3.30
C ARG A 270 16.84 -12.94 -2.41
N GLU A 271 15.58 -12.61 -2.69
CA GLU A 271 14.80 -11.64 -1.92
C GLU A 271 14.35 -12.26 -0.59
N ALA A 272 13.94 -13.53 -0.60
CA ALA A 272 13.52 -14.24 0.59
C ALA A 272 14.65 -14.38 1.62
N GLN A 273 15.87 -14.69 1.18
CA GLN A 273 17.04 -14.81 2.05
C GLN A 273 17.39 -13.51 2.79
N GLN A 274 16.98 -12.35 2.27
CA GLN A 274 17.25 -11.05 2.90
C GLN A 274 16.27 -10.72 4.04
N VAL A 275 15.11 -11.37 4.08
CA VAL A 275 14.01 -11.02 5.01
C VAL A 275 13.58 -12.14 5.94
N LEU A 276 13.90 -13.39 5.60
CA LEU A 276 13.60 -14.56 6.42
C LEU A 276 14.82 -14.99 7.24
N SER A 277 14.55 -15.56 8.41
CA SER A 277 15.57 -16.28 9.18
C SER A 277 16.01 -17.56 8.46
N SER A 278 17.18 -18.10 8.83
CA SER A 278 17.66 -19.37 8.29
C SER A 278 16.76 -20.57 8.61
N GLU A 279 15.94 -20.47 9.66
CA GLU A 279 15.00 -21.51 10.08
C GLU A 279 13.71 -21.51 9.23
N GLU A 280 13.27 -20.33 8.80
CA GLU A 280 12.06 -20.16 7.98
C GLU A 280 12.36 -20.30 6.47
N PHE A 281 13.61 -20.10 6.06
CA PHE A 281 14.02 -20.05 4.67
C PHE A 281 14.31 -21.44 4.09
N ASP A 282 13.53 -21.84 3.07
CA ASP A 282 13.84 -22.99 2.22
C ASP A 282 14.11 -22.55 0.78
N LYS A 283 15.35 -22.72 0.34
CA LYS A 283 15.80 -22.35 -1.01
C LYS A 283 14.96 -23.02 -2.11
N ARG A 284 14.71 -24.32 -2.02
CA ARG A 284 13.99 -25.08 -3.05
C ARG A 284 12.52 -24.65 -3.14
N ALA A 285 11.91 -24.32 -2.01
CA ALA A 285 10.53 -23.83 -1.98
C ALA A 285 10.38 -22.49 -2.73
N PHE A 286 11.33 -21.56 -2.54
CA PHE A 286 11.34 -20.28 -3.23
C PHE A 286 11.77 -20.38 -4.70
N GLN A 287 12.69 -21.29 -5.05
CA GLN A 287 12.98 -21.61 -6.46
C GLN A 287 11.74 -22.09 -7.18
N ALA A 288 11.04 -23.09 -6.62
CA ALA A 288 9.82 -23.62 -7.22
C ALA A 288 8.70 -22.56 -7.28
N ASN A 289 8.65 -21.61 -6.34
CA ASN A 289 7.70 -20.49 -6.40
C ASN A 289 8.03 -19.51 -7.52
N SER A 290 9.30 -19.17 -7.67
CA SER A 290 9.80 -18.31 -8.76
C SER A 290 9.57 -18.94 -10.14
N GLU A 291 9.86 -20.24 -10.32
CA GLU A 291 9.60 -20.97 -11.57
C GLU A 291 8.11 -20.99 -11.93
N ARG A 292 7.23 -21.08 -10.93
CA ARG A 292 5.78 -20.96 -11.14
C ARG A 292 5.39 -19.57 -11.62
N LEU A 293 5.98 -18.51 -11.06
CA LEU A 293 5.73 -17.14 -11.55
C LEU A 293 6.23 -17.01 -12.98
N GLU A 294 7.44 -17.48 -13.30
CA GLU A 294 8.01 -17.45 -14.64
C GLU A 294 7.07 -18.12 -15.66
N SER A 295 6.62 -19.35 -15.37
CA SER A 295 5.69 -20.09 -16.22
C SER A 295 4.35 -19.37 -16.37
N ARG A 296 3.85 -18.74 -15.29
CA ARG A 296 2.60 -17.97 -15.31
C ARG A 296 2.73 -16.72 -16.19
N LEU A 297 3.81 -15.96 -16.06
CA LEU A 297 4.09 -14.79 -16.90
C LEU A 297 4.23 -15.17 -18.38
N ARG A 298 4.83 -16.34 -18.67
CA ARG A 298 4.89 -16.88 -20.04
C ARG A 298 3.51 -17.16 -20.60
N THR A 299 2.62 -17.79 -19.84
CA THR A 299 1.22 -18.02 -20.25
C THR A 299 0.44 -16.72 -20.47
N LEU A 300 0.78 -15.65 -19.74
CA LEU A 300 0.20 -14.32 -19.95
C LEU A 300 0.78 -13.59 -21.18
N GLY A 301 1.77 -14.16 -21.86
CA GLY A 301 2.48 -13.51 -22.96
C GLY A 301 3.42 -12.38 -22.53
N MET A 302 3.76 -12.31 -21.24
CA MET A 302 4.59 -11.24 -20.65
C MET A 302 6.04 -11.68 -20.40
N LEU A 303 6.38 -12.92 -20.76
CA LEU A 303 7.73 -13.45 -20.59
C LEU A 303 8.12 -14.34 -21.77
N ARG A 304 9.36 -14.20 -22.24
CA ARG A 304 9.96 -15.03 -23.27
C ARG A 304 11.32 -15.58 -22.82
N ARG A 305 11.62 -16.82 -23.22
CA ARG A 305 12.97 -17.38 -23.12
C ARG A 305 13.67 -17.18 -24.46
N LEU A 306 14.80 -16.48 -24.43
CA LEU A 306 15.67 -16.30 -25.59
C LEU A 306 16.83 -17.32 -25.61
N SER A 307 17.09 -17.96 -24.48
CA SER A 307 18.02 -19.09 -24.31
C SER A 307 17.57 -19.96 -23.13
N ASP A 308 18.17 -21.15 -22.98
CA ASP A 308 17.87 -22.05 -21.85
C ASP A 308 18.16 -21.43 -20.48
N ALA A 309 19.08 -20.45 -20.44
CA ALA A 309 19.56 -19.82 -19.22
C ALA A 309 18.96 -18.43 -18.92
N CYS A 310 18.29 -17.78 -19.88
CA CYS A 310 17.81 -16.40 -19.71
C CYS A 310 16.33 -16.25 -20.06
N ALA A 311 15.53 -15.89 -19.06
CA ALA A 311 14.14 -15.48 -19.20
C ALA A 311 14.05 -13.95 -19.15
N TYR A 312 13.28 -13.36 -20.07
CA TYR A 312 13.06 -11.92 -20.15
C TYR A 312 11.57 -11.61 -20.00
N VAL A 313 11.26 -10.71 -19.08
CA VAL A 313 9.93 -10.09 -18.96
C VAL A 313 9.82 -9.00 -20.01
N GLU A 314 8.74 -9.01 -20.77
CA GLU A 314 8.50 -8.06 -21.86
C GLU A 314 7.29 -7.17 -21.54
N ASN A 315 7.40 -5.88 -21.84
CA ASN A 315 6.27 -4.96 -21.77
C ASN A 315 5.67 -4.81 -23.18
N PRO A 316 4.51 -5.42 -23.47
CA PRO A 316 3.94 -5.40 -24.82
C PRO A 316 3.49 -4.00 -25.26
N LEU A 317 3.36 -3.06 -24.32
CA LEU A 317 2.90 -1.70 -24.56
C LEU A 317 4.06 -0.73 -24.82
N ARG A 318 5.32 -1.16 -24.64
CA ARG A 318 6.50 -0.38 -25.02
C ARG A 318 7.05 -0.89 -26.34
N LYS A 319 7.07 0.00 -27.35
CA LYS A 319 7.74 -0.29 -28.62
C LYS A 319 9.25 -0.23 -28.41
N ALA A 320 9.98 -1.20 -28.98
CA ALA A 320 11.41 -1.04 -29.17
C ALA A 320 11.62 0.20 -30.06
N SER A 321 12.45 1.14 -29.62
CA SER A 321 12.90 2.22 -30.48
C SER A 321 13.46 1.58 -31.75
N ALA A 322 12.89 1.90 -32.92
CA ALA A 322 13.51 1.55 -34.17
C ALA A 322 14.80 2.37 -34.26
N THR A 323 15.93 1.76 -33.89
CA THR A 323 17.27 2.26 -34.22
C THR A 323 17.56 2.04 -35.68
#